data_AF-A0AAV8T002-F1
#
_entry.id   AF-A0AAV8T002-F1
#
_cell.length_a   1.000
_cell.length_b   1.000
_cell.length_c   1.000
_cell.angle_alpha   90.00
_cell.angle_beta   90.00
_cell.angle_gamma   90.00
#
_symmetry.space_group_name_H-M   'P 1'
#
loop_
_entity.id
_entity.type
_entity.pdbx_description
1 polymer ?
#
loop_
_entity_poly.entity_id
_entity_poly.type
_entity_poly.pdbx_seq_one_letter_code
_entity_poly.pdbx_strand_id
1 'polypeptide(L)'
;MTERCSNASASSTSSLNSSIPGTEDDQTIASILAEDENSHVAAKLGKRLSHLNSIPHTPRVNGEIPDVNDATVDHERLSERLATYDLTELQIAGDGNCQFRALADQLFGDPDHHKYVRRQVVKQLKHFKKLYEGYVPMNYKSYLKQMKKSGEWGDHVTLQAAADRFGAKICLVTSFRDTSYVEIMPNGKNPTKEVWLSFWSEVHYNSLYASGDVPTRAPRKKHWLF
;
A
#
# COMPACT_ATOMS: atom_id res chain seq x y z
N MET A 1 73.80 0.32 -10.75
CA MET A 1 73.03 -0.94 -10.66
C MET A 1 72.70 -1.12 -9.19
N THR A 2 71.51 -0.67 -8.77
CA THR A 2 70.37 -1.51 -8.30
C THR A 2 70.67 -2.27 -7.01
N GLU A 3 69.83 -2.33 -5.99
CA GLU A 3 68.71 -1.57 -5.44
C GLU A 3 68.51 -2.15 -4.03
N ARG A 4 67.90 -1.39 -3.12
CA ARG A 4 67.48 -1.83 -1.78
C ARG A 4 66.43 -2.95 -1.85
N CYS A 5 66.33 -3.80 -0.83
CA CYS A 5 65.29 -3.69 0.21
C CYS A 5 65.20 -4.92 1.14
N SER A 6 64.55 -4.66 2.26
CA SER A 6 64.64 -5.33 3.53
C SER A 6 63.43 -6.22 3.85
N ASN A 7 63.63 -7.07 4.87
CA ASN A 7 62.74 -7.47 5.96
C ASN A 7 61.54 -8.43 5.74
N ALA A 8 61.74 -9.59 6.39
CA ALA A 8 60.95 -10.19 7.48
C ALA A 8 59.57 -10.82 7.18
N SER A 9 59.44 -12.08 7.59
CA SER A 9 58.18 -12.79 7.76
C SER A 9 58.19 -13.53 9.10
N ALA A 10 57.18 -13.30 9.92
CA ALA A 10 56.87 -14.05 11.11
C ALA A 10 55.65 -14.94 10.83
N SER A 11 55.71 -16.20 11.24
CA SER A 11 54.58 -17.13 11.26
C SER A 11 54.08 -17.27 12.70
N SER A 12 52.76 -17.33 12.90
CA SER A 12 52.12 -18.07 14.00
C SER A 12 50.63 -18.24 13.75
N THR A 13 50.11 -19.34 14.29
CA THR A 13 48.97 -20.15 13.87
C THR A 13 47.71 -19.96 14.71
N SER A 14 46.56 -20.08 14.04
CA SER A 14 45.24 -20.63 14.42
C SER A 14 44.72 -20.56 15.88
N SER A 15 43.48 -20.07 16.02
CA SER A 15 42.42 -20.79 16.76
C SER A 15 41.05 -20.42 16.20
N LEU A 16 40.30 -21.47 15.84
CA LEU A 16 38.95 -21.46 15.29
C LEU A 16 37.94 -21.15 16.41
N ASN A 17 37.02 -20.22 16.16
CA ASN A 17 35.74 -20.15 16.87
C ASN A 17 34.63 -20.03 15.83
N SER A 18 33.96 -21.16 15.58
CA SER A 18 32.74 -21.24 14.79
C SER A 18 31.55 -20.88 15.68
N SER A 19 31.04 -19.65 15.54
CA SER A 19 29.76 -19.25 16.11
C SER A 19 28.69 -19.31 15.02
N ILE A 20 27.64 -20.07 15.33
CA ILE A 20 26.44 -20.37 14.53
C ILE A 20 25.77 -19.09 14.01
N PRO A 21 25.44 -18.97 12.71
CA PRO A 21 24.41 -18.05 12.22
C PRO A 21 23.10 -18.83 12.07
N GLY A 22 22.06 -18.45 12.79
CA GLY A 22 20.79 -19.17 12.71
C GLY A 22 19.66 -18.38 13.35
N THR A 23 19.25 -17.30 12.69
CA THR A 23 17.90 -16.69 12.81
C THR A 23 17.65 -15.61 11.74
N GLU A 24 18.70 -15.04 11.11
CA GLU A 24 18.53 -13.95 10.13
C GLU A 24 18.12 -14.45 8.73
N ASP A 25 18.60 -15.63 8.33
CA ASP A 25 18.28 -16.25 7.03
C ASP A 25 16.83 -16.78 6.98
N ASP A 26 16.30 -17.28 8.09
CA ASP A 26 14.92 -17.80 8.15
C ASP A 26 13.87 -16.67 8.05
N GLN A 27 14.17 -15.48 8.59
CA GLN A 27 13.27 -14.31 8.52
C GLN A 27 13.22 -13.71 7.12
N THR A 28 14.34 -13.75 6.39
CA THR A 28 14.41 -13.27 5.01
C THR A 28 13.73 -14.22 4.05
N ILE A 29 13.92 -15.54 4.20
CA ILE A 29 13.20 -16.54 3.41
C ILE A 29 11.68 -16.47 3.65
N ALA A 30 11.24 -16.38 4.91
CA ALA A 30 9.81 -16.25 5.23
C ALA A 30 9.18 -14.97 4.64
N SER A 31 9.93 -13.85 4.64
CA SER A 31 9.47 -12.60 4.05
C SER A 31 9.38 -12.67 2.53
N ILE A 32 10.36 -13.30 1.87
CA ILE A 32 10.37 -13.50 0.41
C ILE A 32 9.22 -14.44 -0.01
N LEU A 33 9.01 -15.54 0.71
CA LEU A 33 7.91 -16.46 0.43
C LEU A 33 6.54 -15.80 0.63
N ALA A 34 6.38 -14.97 1.67
CA ALA A 34 5.16 -14.21 1.89
C ALA A 34 4.92 -13.13 0.82
N GLU A 35 5.98 -12.48 0.32
CA GLU A 35 5.90 -11.53 -0.79
C GLU A 35 5.51 -12.22 -2.10
N ASP A 36 6.07 -13.40 -2.38
CA ASP A 36 5.78 -14.20 -3.58
C ASP A 36 4.34 -14.73 -3.56
N GLU A 37 3.87 -15.30 -2.44
CA GLU A 37 2.48 -15.77 -2.30
C GLU A 37 1.47 -14.63 -2.46
N ASN A 38 1.69 -13.48 -1.80
CA ASN A 38 0.78 -12.34 -1.89
C ASN A 38 0.75 -11.74 -3.31
N SER A 39 1.89 -11.70 -3.99
CA SER A 39 1.96 -11.24 -5.39
C SER A 39 1.20 -12.17 -6.35
N HIS A 40 1.27 -13.49 -6.12
CA HIS A 40 0.59 -14.48 -6.94
C HIS A 40 -0.93 -14.46 -6.73
N VAL A 41 -1.39 -14.27 -5.49
CA VAL A 41 -2.82 -14.12 -5.16
C VAL A 41 -3.39 -12.84 -5.78
N ALA A 42 -2.69 -11.71 -5.65
CA ALA A 42 -3.13 -10.45 -6.24
C ALA A 42 -3.20 -10.55 -7.78
N ALA A 43 -2.20 -11.16 -8.43
CA ALA A 43 -2.22 -11.39 -9.88
C ALA A 43 -3.38 -12.30 -10.35
N LYS A 44 -3.88 -13.18 -9.46
CA LYS A 44 -5.05 -14.03 -9.74
C LYS A 44 -6.35 -13.22 -9.74
N LEU A 45 -6.49 -12.25 -8.83
CA LEU A 45 -7.63 -11.33 -8.82
C LEU A 45 -7.67 -10.46 -10.08
N GLY A 46 -6.54 -9.88 -10.48
CA GLY A 46 -6.40 -9.10 -11.71
C GLY A 46 -6.83 -9.85 -12.96
N LYS A 47 -6.45 -11.12 -13.07
CA LYS A 47 -6.90 -11.99 -14.17
C LYS A 47 -8.40 -12.31 -14.09
N ARG A 48 -8.93 -12.58 -12.89
CA ARG A 48 -10.33 -12.95 -12.69
C ARG A 48 -11.28 -11.79 -13.01
N LEU A 49 -10.88 -10.58 -12.64
CA LEU A 49 -11.68 -9.37 -12.77
C LEU A 49 -11.29 -8.49 -13.97
N SER A 50 -10.45 -8.99 -14.88
CA SER A 50 -10.04 -8.27 -16.10
C SER A 50 -11.19 -7.94 -17.06
N HIS A 51 -12.35 -8.58 -16.87
CA HIS A 51 -13.55 -8.33 -17.66
C HIS A 51 -14.34 -7.09 -17.18
N LEU A 52 -14.00 -6.53 -16.02
CA LEU A 52 -14.63 -5.32 -15.52
C LEU A 52 -14.17 -4.12 -16.35
N ASN A 53 -15.13 -3.34 -16.86
CA ASN A 53 -14.83 -2.09 -17.55
C ASN A 53 -14.30 -1.07 -16.54
N SER A 54 -12.98 -0.91 -16.49
CA SER A 54 -12.33 0.11 -15.69
C SER A 54 -12.50 1.49 -16.31
N ILE A 55 -12.76 2.50 -15.48
CA ILE A 55 -12.71 3.90 -15.91
C ILE A 55 -11.30 4.47 -15.68
N PRO A 56 -10.74 5.24 -16.64
CA PRO A 56 -9.47 5.91 -16.44
C PRO A 56 -9.49 6.81 -15.20
N HIS A 57 -8.52 6.62 -14.32
CA HIS A 57 -8.37 7.43 -13.12
C HIS A 57 -7.93 8.86 -13.44
N THR A 58 -8.61 9.85 -12.86
CA THR A 58 -8.14 11.25 -12.84
C THR A 58 -7.85 11.66 -11.39
N PRO A 59 -6.59 11.95 -11.03
CA PRO A 59 -6.26 12.37 -9.67
C PRO A 59 -7.00 13.65 -9.26
N ARG A 60 -7.46 13.69 -8.00
CA ARG A 60 -8.14 14.84 -7.41
C ARG A 60 -8.06 14.81 -5.89
N VAL A 61 -8.30 15.95 -5.25
CA VAL A 61 -8.54 15.98 -3.80
C VAL A 61 -9.95 15.47 -3.50
N ASN A 62 -10.20 15.02 -2.26
CA ASN A 62 -11.52 14.55 -1.85
C ASN A 62 -12.58 15.66 -1.99
N GLY A 63 -13.80 15.22 -2.33
CA GLY A 63 -14.98 16.09 -2.43
C GLY A 63 -15.69 16.28 -1.08
N GLU A 64 -16.96 16.68 -1.15
CA GLU A 64 -17.84 16.77 0.01
C GLU A 64 -18.26 15.37 0.49
N ILE A 65 -18.40 15.22 1.81
CA ILE A 65 -18.91 13.98 2.42
C ILE A 65 -20.42 13.90 2.11
N PRO A 66 -20.91 12.77 1.60
CA PRO A 66 -22.33 12.60 1.27
C PRO A 66 -23.23 12.58 2.52
N ASP A 67 -24.53 12.85 2.31
CA ASP A 67 -25.54 12.70 3.37
C ASP A 67 -25.66 11.24 3.84
N VAL A 68 -26.19 11.05 5.05
CA VAL A 68 -26.35 9.74 5.71
C VAL A 68 -27.22 8.78 4.90
N ASN A 69 -28.28 9.27 4.26
CA ASN A 69 -29.15 8.42 3.45
C ASN A 69 -28.41 7.90 2.22
N ASP A 70 -27.66 8.78 1.54
CA ASP A 70 -26.83 8.42 0.39
C ASP A 70 -25.71 7.46 0.80
N ALA A 71 -25.08 7.67 1.96
CA ALA A 71 -24.04 6.80 2.49
C ALA A 71 -24.54 5.36 2.74
N THR A 72 -25.80 5.19 3.19
CA THR A 72 -26.40 3.87 3.43
C THR A 72 -26.63 3.12 2.12
N VAL A 73 -27.24 3.78 1.14
CA VAL A 73 -27.45 3.21 -0.21
C VAL A 73 -26.12 2.87 -0.88
N ASP A 74 -25.11 3.72 -0.70
CA ASP A 74 -23.77 3.48 -1.21
C ASP A 74 -23.11 2.26 -0.57
N HIS A 75 -23.30 2.06 0.74
CA HIS A 75 -22.78 0.90 1.45
C HIS A 75 -23.40 -0.40 0.94
N GLU A 76 -24.73 -0.43 0.77
CA GLU A 76 -25.45 -1.59 0.21
C GLU A 76 -24.95 -1.90 -1.21
N ARG A 77 -24.83 -0.89 -2.07
CA ARG A 77 -24.31 -1.06 -3.43
C ARG A 77 -22.89 -1.61 -3.45
N LEU A 78 -22.01 -1.14 -2.55
CA LEU A 78 -20.66 -1.68 -2.45
C LEU A 78 -20.70 -3.15 -2.02
N SER A 79 -21.50 -3.49 -1.01
CA SER A 79 -21.67 -4.86 -0.53
C SER A 79 -22.14 -5.81 -1.65
N GLU A 80 -23.12 -5.41 -2.45
CA GLU A 80 -23.60 -6.19 -3.59
C GLU A 80 -22.51 -6.41 -4.66
N ARG A 81 -21.71 -5.37 -4.94
CA ARG A 81 -20.59 -5.48 -5.89
C ARG A 81 -19.52 -6.44 -5.40
N LEU A 82 -19.15 -6.34 -4.12
CA LEU A 82 -18.15 -7.23 -3.53
C LEU A 82 -18.62 -8.69 -3.56
N ALA A 83 -19.89 -8.94 -3.24
CA ALA A 83 -20.48 -10.28 -3.38
C ALA A 83 -20.47 -10.77 -4.83
N THR A 84 -20.82 -9.90 -5.78
CA THR A 84 -20.80 -10.24 -7.22
C THR A 84 -19.40 -10.58 -7.72
N TYR A 85 -18.37 -9.92 -7.20
CA TYR A 85 -16.97 -10.12 -7.60
C TYR A 85 -16.24 -11.18 -6.77
N ASP A 86 -16.94 -11.83 -5.84
CA ASP A 86 -16.38 -12.81 -4.91
C ASP A 86 -15.16 -12.24 -4.15
N LEU A 87 -15.36 -11.05 -3.60
CA LEU A 87 -14.39 -10.28 -2.83
C LEU A 87 -14.88 -10.12 -1.38
N THR A 88 -13.94 -10.13 -0.44
CA THR A 88 -14.21 -9.88 0.97
C THR A 88 -13.30 -8.76 1.48
N GLU A 89 -13.87 -7.86 2.26
CA GLU A 89 -13.11 -6.81 2.93
C GLU A 89 -12.42 -7.32 4.19
N LEU A 90 -11.13 -7.01 4.31
CA LEU A 90 -10.51 -6.85 5.61
C LEU A 90 -10.89 -5.48 6.16
N GLN A 91 -11.60 -5.48 7.30
CA GLN A 91 -12.04 -4.27 7.96
C GLN A 91 -10.85 -3.47 8.53
N ILE A 92 -10.66 -2.27 7.98
CA ILE A 92 -9.66 -1.28 8.41
C ILE A 92 -10.31 -0.31 9.40
N ALA A 93 -9.54 0.15 10.38
CA ALA A 93 -10.01 1.16 11.33
C ALA A 93 -10.51 2.42 10.60
N GLY A 94 -11.72 2.86 10.92
CA GLY A 94 -12.34 4.11 10.43
C GLY A 94 -11.73 5.38 11.03
N ASP A 95 -10.40 5.50 10.98
CA ASP A 95 -9.67 6.71 11.33
C ASP A 95 -9.21 7.43 10.05
N GLY A 96 -8.71 8.67 10.19
CA GLY A 96 -8.15 9.41 9.05
C GLY A 96 -6.87 8.83 8.46
N ASN A 97 -6.49 7.59 8.80
CA ASN A 97 -5.40 6.86 8.17
C ASN A 97 -5.91 5.67 7.33
N CYS A 98 -7.22 5.45 7.20
CA CYS A 98 -7.82 4.30 6.53
C CYS A 98 -7.17 3.99 5.17
N GLN A 99 -7.02 4.98 4.28
CA GLN A 99 -6.39 4.78 2.97
C GLN A 99 -4.95 4.23 3.10
N PHE A 100 -4.13 4.82 3.98
CA PHE A 100 -2.75 4.38 4.17
C PHE A 100 -2.65 3.04 4.91
N ARG A 101 -3.63 2.70 5.74
CA ARG A 101 -3.75 1.39 6.41
C ARG A 101 -4.11 0.31 5.42
N ALA A 102 -5.10 0.55 4.55
CA ALA A 102 -5.49 -0.38 3.51
C ALA A 102 -4.36 -0.60 2.49
N LEU A 103 -3.65 0.47 2.10
CA LEU A 103 -2.44 0.34 1.27
C LEU A 103 -1.33 -0.44 1.98
N ALA A 104 -1.09 -0.18 3.27
CA ALA A 104 -0.07 -0.88 4.05
C ALA A 104 -0.36 -2.38 4.16
N ASP A 105 -1.63 -2.71 4.36
CA ASP A 105 -2.15 -4.07 4.38
C ASP A 105 -1.86 -4.82 3.08
N GLN A 106 -2.25 -4.25 1.94
CA GLN A 106 -2.06 -4.89 0.63
C GLN A 106 -0.59 -4.96 0.21
N LEU A 107 0.22 -3.96 0.56
CA LEU A 107 1.63 -3.88 0.16
C LEU A 107 2.59 -4.68 1.05
N PHE A 108 2.26 -4.81 2.34
CA PHE A 108 3.16 -5.35 3.37
C PHE A 108 2.51 -6.38 4.29
N GLY A 109 1.24 -6.73 4.08
CA GLY A 109 0.51 -7.71 4.90
C GLY A 109 0.17 -7.22 6.31
N ASP A 110 0.35 -5.92 6.63
CA ASP A 110 0.06 -5.36 7.96
C ASP A 110 -0.29 -3.85 7.91
N PRO A 111 -1.53 -3.45 8.29
CA PRO A 111 -2.01 -2.07 8.33
C PRO A 111 -1.23 -1.16 9.26
N ASP A 112 -0.50 -1.69 10.25
CA ASP A 112 0.28 -0.89 11.18
C ASP A 112 1.50 -0.22 10.50
N HIS A 113 1.86 -0.66 9.28
CA HIS A 113 2.83 0.03 8.43
C HIS A 113 2.31 1.35 7.80
N HIS A 114 1.07 1.77 8.09
CA HIS A 114 0.46 2.97 7.48
C HIS A 114 1.31 4.26 7.62
N LYS A 115 2.06 4.42 8.72
CA LYS A 115 2.96 5.56 8.93
C LYS A 115 4.12 5.56 7.92
N TYR A 116 4.66 4.38 7.63
CA TYR A 116 5.70 4.20 6.62
C TYR A 116 5.13 4.53 5.24
N VAL A 117 3.98 3.97 4.88
CA VAL A 117 3.31 4.22 3.59
C VAL A 117 3.05 5.71 3.38
N ARG A 118 2.39 6.38 4.34
CA ARG A 118 2.13 7.84 4.29
C ARG A 118 3.42 8.62 4.05
N ARG A 119 4.50 8.30 4.77
CA ARG A 119 5.79 8.98 4.61
C ARG A 119 6.37 8.81 3.21
N GLN A 120 6.27 7.62 2.62
CA GLN A 120 6.77 7.38 1.26
C GLN A 120 5.92 8.08 0.20
N VAL A 121 4.60 8.06 0.34
CA VAL A 121 3.67 8.78 -0.54
C VAL A 121 3.92 10.29 -0.50
N VAL A 122 4.04 10.88 0.69
CA VAL A 122 4.36 12.30 0.83
C VAL A 122 5.74 12.63 0.24
N LYS A 123 6.74 11.74 0.38
CA LYS A 123 8.03 11.92 -0.28
C LYS A 123 7.88 11.91 -1.80
N GLN A 124 7.10 11.00 -2.36
CA GLN A 124 6.79 10.95 -3.80
C GLN A 124 6.18 12.27 -4.27
N LEU A 125 5.11 12.72 -3.62
CA LEU A 125 4.42 13.99 -3.91
C LEU A 125 5.41 15.17 -3.88
N LYS A 126 6.28 15.22 -2.85
CA LYS A 126 7.27 16.31 -2.72
C LYS A 126 8.31 16.31 -3.85
N HIS A 127 8.87 15.15 -4.21
CA HIS A 127 9.98 15.08 -5.19
C HIS A 127 9.49 15.24 -6.63
N PHE A 128 8.31 14.71 -6.95
CA PHE A 128 7.74 14.75 -8.30
C PHE A 128 6.57 15.73 -8.41
N LYS A 129 6.68 16.89 -7.74
CA LYS A 129 5.64 17.91 -7.64
C LYS A 129 4.89 18.20 -8.96
N LYS A 130 5.63 18.33 -10.07
CA LYS A 130 5.07 18.66 -11.39
C LYS A 130 4.02 17.65 -11.88
N LEU A 131 4.10 16.39 -11.44
CA LEU A 131 3.14 15.35 -11.82
C LEU A 131 1.79 15.51 -11.12
N TYR A 132 1.75 16.16 -9.96
CA TYR A 132 0.59 16.13 -9.07
C TYR A 132 -0.03 17.51 -8.83
N GLU A 133 0.77 18.58 -8.92
CA GLU A 133 0.34 19.91 -8.49
C GLU A 133 -0.85 20.46 -9.26
N GLY A 134 -1.02 20.08 -10.53
CA GLY A 134 -2.17 20.49 -11.35
C GLY A 134 -3.50 19.92 -10.88
N TYR A 135 -3.50 18.85 -10.08
CA TYR A 135 -4.70 18.21 -9.53
C TYR A 135 -5.06 18.70 -8.13
N VAL A 136 -4.23 19.56 -7.54
CA VAL A 136 -4.42 20.09 -6.20
C VAL A 136 -4.89 21.56 -6.32
N PRO A 137 -6.16 21.88 -6.03
CA PRO A 137 -6.71 23.21 -6.25
C PRO A 137 -6.20 24.25 -5.25
N MET A 138 -5.60 23.81 -4.14
CA MET A 138 -5.03 24.67 -3.11
C MET A 138 -3.51 24.81 -3.24
N ASN A 139 -2.90 25.67 -2.42
CA ASN A 139 -1.45 25.80 -2.39
C ASN A 139 -0.77 24.45 -2.08
N TYR A 140 0.05 23.97 -3.02
CA TYR A 140 0.68 22.65 -2.93
C TYR A 140 1.56 22.45 -1.69
N LYS A 141 2.25 23.50 -1.21
CA LYS A 141 3.06 23.40 0.02
C LYS A 141 2.16 23.20 1.25
N SER A 142 1.00 23.87 1.30
CA SER A 142 0.00 23.69 2.35
C SER A 142 -0.60 22.29 2.31
N TYR A 143 -0.97 21.80 1.13
CA TYR A 143 -1.43 20.43 0.91
C TYR A 143 -0.42 19.40 1.44
N LEU A 144 0.85 19.50 1.05
CA LEU A 144 1.91 18.62 1.56
C LEU A 144 2.10 18.70 3.08
N LYS A 145 1.88 19.88 3.68
CA LYS A 145 1.98 20.06 5.14
C LYS A 145 0.82 19.36 5.86
N GLN A 146 -0.39 19.41 5.30
CA GLN A 146 -1.55 18.67 5.80
C GLN A 146 -1.33 17.17 5.65
N MET A 147 -1.01 16.69 4.45
CA MET A 147 -0.87 15.26 4.15
C MET A 147 0.21 14.53 4.98
N LYS A 148 1.19 15.27 5.51
CA LYS A 148 2.19 14.76 6.47
C LYS A 148 1.61 14.37 7.83
N LYS A 149 0.52 15.00 8.26
CA LYS A 149 -0.06 14.80 9.58
C LYS A 149 -0.69 13.41 9.65
N SER A 150 -0.47 12.72 10.77
CA SER A 150 -1.19 11.49 11.07
C SER A 150 -2.68 11.81 11.23
N GLY A 151 -3.55 10.99 10.65
CA GLY A 151 -4.99 11.22 10.64
C GLY A 151 -5.49 12.20 9.58
N GLU A 152 -4.62 12.80 8.75
CA GLU A 152 -5.08 13.53 7.56
C GLU A 152 -5.57 12.55 6.51
N TRP A 153 -6.78 12.74 5.99
CA TRP A 153 -7.37 11.81 5.04
C TRP A 153 -6.56 11.78 3.75
N GLY A 154 -6.35 10.58 3.20
CA GLY A 154 -5.81 10.42 1.85
C GLY A 154 -6.86 10.72 0.80
N ASP A 155 -6.41 11.01 -0.42
CA ASP A 155 -7.25 11.34 -1.57
C ASP A 155 -6.83 10.58 -2.83
N HIS A 156 -7.43 10.92 -3.97
CA HIS A 156 -7.10 10.31 -5.25
C HIS A 156 -5.70 10.69 -5.77
N VAL A 157 -5.13 11.81 -5.32
CA VAL A 157 -3.74 12.20 -5.63
C VAL A 157 -2.75 11.33 -4.83
N THR A 158 -3.05 11.02 -3.57
CA THR A 158 -2.21 10.11 -2.77
C THR A 158 -2.27 8.68 -3.26
N LEU A 159 -3.41 8.21 -3.81
CA LEU A 159 -3.48 6.91 -4.49
C LEU A 159 -2.55 6.86 -5.71
N GLN A 160 -2.59 7.86 -6.59
CA GLN A 160 -1.68 7.92 -7.74
C GLN A 160 -0.21 7.96 -7.29
N ALA A 161 0.12 8.78 -6.30
CA ALA A 161 1.47 8.83 -5.76
C ALA A 161 1.90 7.52 -5.07
N ALA A 162 0.97 6.76 -4.46
CA ALA A 162 1.26 5.43 -3.92
C ALA A 162 1.57 4.43 -5.05
N ALA A 163 0.74 4.40 -6.11
CA ALA A 163 0.97 3.57 -7.29
C ALA A 163 2.38 3.84 -7.86
N ASP A 164 2.71 5.10 -8.12
CA ASP A 164 4.01 5.51 -8.66
C ASP A 164 5.18 5.14 -7.75
N ARG A 165 5.01 5.33 -6.43
CA ARG A 165 6.06 5.11 -5.44
C ARG A 165 6.40 3.64 -5.27
N PHE A 166 5.39 2.78 -5.27
CA PHE A 166 5.54 1.35 -4.99
C PHE A 166 5.54 0.49 -6.24
N GLY A 167 5.39 1.08 -7.44
CA GLY A 167 5.28 0.33 -8.69
C GLY A 167 4.06 -0.58 -8.70
N ALA A 168 2.97 -0.15 -8.05
CA ALA A 168 1.78 -0.96 -7.84
C ALA A 168 0.63 -0.46 -8.71
N LYS A 169 -0.07 -1.37 -9.37
CA LYS A 169 -1.41 -1.09 -9.91
C LYS A 169 -2.39 -1.12 -8.73
N ILE A 170 -3.21 -0.09 -8.58
CA ILE A 170 -4.28 -0.06 -7.57
C ILE A 170 -5.62 -0.28 -8.27
N CYS A 171 -6.32 -1.30 -7.84
CA CYS A 171 -7.63 -1.74 -8.29
C CYS A 171 -8.66 -1.34 -7.22
N LEU A 172 -9.52 -0.37 -7.54
CA LEU A 172 -10.45 0.23 -6.58
C LEU A 172 -11.89 -0.14 -6.96
N VAL A 173 -12.56 -0.92 -6.09
CA VAL A 173 -14.00 -1.17 -6.20
C VAL A 173 -14.71 -0.09 -5.38
N THR A 174 -15.49 0.76 -6.03
CA THR A 174 -16.12 1.90 -5.35
C THR A 174 -17.59 1.67 -5.11
N SER A 175 -18.17 2.45 -4.21
CA SER A 175 -19.61 2.58 -4.06
C SER A 175 -20.24 3.54 -5.07
N PHE A 176 -19.57 4.17 -6.03
CA PHE A 176 -20.21 5.17 -6.92
C PHE A 176 -21.17 4.55 -7.94
N ARG A 177 -22.31 5.20 -8.23
CA ARG A 177 -23.32 4.72 -9.19
C ARG A 177 -22.71 4.29 -10.52
N ASP A 178 -21.99 5.22 -11.16
CA ASP A 178 -21.50 5.05 -12.52
C ASP A 178 -20.02 4.63 -12.60
N THR A 179 -19.36 4.44 -11.46
CA THR A 179 -17.92 4.15 -11.40
C THR A 179 -17.64 3.00 -10.47
N SER A 180 -18.07 1.79 -10.82
CA SER A 180 -17.89 0.62 -9.97
C SER A 180 -16.44 0.19 -9.77
N TYR A 181 -15.60 0.41 -10.78
CA TYR A 181 -14.22 -0.07 -10.80
C TYR A 181 -13.28 0.96 -11.43
N VAL A 182 -12.19 1.28 -10.72
CA VAL A 182 -11.15 2.21 -11.16
C VAL A 182 -9.80 1.54 -11.08
N GLU A 183 -9.02 1.65 -12.16
CA GLU A 183 -7.62 1.22 -12.18
C GLU A 183 -6.68 2.43 -12.16
N ILE A 184 -5.72 2.39 -11.25
CA ILE A 184 -4.69 3.41 -11.10
C ILE A 184 -3.36 2.75 -11.42
N MET A 185 -2.82 3.09 -12.59
CA MET A 185 -1.54 2.58 -13.07
C MET A 185 -0.39 3.46 -12.59
N PRO A 186 0.77 2.89 -12.23
CA PRO A 186 1.97 3.67 -11.96
C PRO A 186 2.43 4.39 -13.23
N ASN A 187 2.83 5.65 -13.10
CA ASN A 187 3.28 6.45 -14.24
C ASN A 187 4.64 5.96 -14.78
N GLY A 188 4.69 5.68 -16.09
CA GLY A 188 5.92 5.39 -16.82
C GLY A 188 6.58 4.04 -16.48
N LYS A 189 5.87 3.12 -15.82
CA LYS A 189 6.39 1.79 -15.44
C LYS A 189 5.31 0.72 -15.57
N ASN A 190 5.73 -0.50 -15.88
CA ASN A 190 4.86 -1.67 -15.70
C ASN A 190 4.73 -1.96 -14.20
N PRO A 191 3.51 -2.21 -13.70
CA PRO A 191 3.32 -2.55 -12.30
C PRO A 191 3.97 -3.89 -11.98
N THR A 192 4.67 -3.96 -10.85
CA THR A 192 5.24 -5.20 -10.30
C THR A 192 4.39 -5.76 -9.15
N LYS A 193 3.43 -4.98 -8.67
CA LYS A 193 2.48 -5.34 -7.62
C LYS A 193 1.07 -4.94 -8.03
N GLU A 194 0.09 -5.62 -7.46
CA GLU A 194 -1.32 -5.30 -7.62
C GLU A 194 -1.96 -5.17 -6.22
N VAL A 195 -2.75 -4.12 -6.04
CA VAL A 195 -3.32 -3.73 -4.74
C VAL A 195 -4.82 -3.57 -4.91
N TRP A 196 -5.61 -4.27 -4.10
CA TRP A 196 -7.07 -4.25 -4.15
C TRP A 196 -7.66 -3.54 -2.95
N LEU A 197 -8.47 -2.51 -3.23
CA LEU A 197 -9.08 -1.66 -2.21
C LEU A 197 -10.57 -1.51 -2.51
N SER A 198 -11.38 -1.39 -1.46
CA SER A 198 -12.73 -0.86 -1.60
C SER A 198 -12.77 0.60 -1.19
N PHE A 199 -13.71 1.35 -1.76
CA PHE A 199 -13.94 2.74 -1.42
C PHE A 199 -15.41 3.02 -1.23
N TRP A 200 -15.78 3.30 0.01
CA TRP A 200 -17.14 3.65 0.39
C TRP A 200 -17.30 5.17 0.45
N SER A 201 -18.04 5.70 -0.53
CA SER A 201 -18.71 6.99 -0.52
C SER A 201 -17.83 8.20 -0.16
N GLU A 202 -16.58 8.24 -0.64
CA GLU A 202 -15.60 9.29 -0.25
C GLU A 202 -15.14 9.26 1.22
N VAL A 203 -15.64 8.30 2.03
CA VAL A 203 -15.44 8.27 3.48
C VAL A 203 -14.36 7.28 3.90
N HIS A 204 -14.37 6.05 3.37
CA HIS A 204 -13.58 4.98 3.97
C HIS A 204 -12.99 4.01 2.95
N TYR A 205 -11.78 3.51 3.27
CA TYR A 205 -11.06 2.51 2.49
C TYR A 205 -10.88 1.24 3.32
N ASN A 206 -11.26 0.10 2.75
CA ASN A 206 -10.87 -1.21 3.26
C ASN A 206 -9.91 -1.89 2.28
N SER A 207 -9.23 -2.92 2.78
CA SER A 207 -8.39 -3.80 1.97
C SER A 207 -9.24 -4.95 1.44
N LEU A 208 -9.03 -5.35 0.18
CA LEU A 208 -9.82 -6.40 -0.47
C LEU A 208 -9.01 -7.65 -0.74
N TYR A 209 -9.65 -8.79 -0.51
CA TYR A 209 -9.14 -10.12 -0.79
C TYR A 209 -10.18 -10.92 -1.59
N ALA A 210 -9.75 -11.99 -2.25
CA ALA A 210 -10.69 -13.00 -2.71
C ALA A 210 -11.42 -13.60 -1.50
N SER A 211 -12.67 -14.01 -1.68
CA SER A 211 -13.40 -14.72 -0.63
C SER A 211 -12.61 -15.94 -0.14
N GLY A 212 -12.41 -16.03 1.18
CA GLY A 212 -11.63 -17.10 1.81
C GLY A 212 -10.14 -16.78 2.03
N ASP A 213 -9.61 -15.75 1.37
CA ASP A 213 -8.18 -15.38 1.46
C ASP A 213 -7.91 -14.23 2.47
N VAL A 214 -8.94 -13.78 3.19
CA VAL A 214 -8.79 -12.71 4.19
C VAL A 214 -7.90 -13.21 5.34
N PRO A 215 -6.79 -12.51 5.67
CA PRO A 215 -5.91 -12.93 6.74
C PRO A 215 -6.62 -12.96 8.11
N THR A 216 -6.62 -14.11 8.77
CA THR A 216 -7.05 -14.21 10.17
C THR A 216 -6.00 -13.58 11.08
N ARG A 217 -6.26 -12.37 11.59
CA ARG A 217 -5.37 -11.71 12.54
C ARG A 217 -5.80 -11.95 13.97
N ALA A 218 -4.93 -12.56 14.76
CA ALA A 218 -5.08 -12.54 16.20
C ALA A 218 -4.97 -11.07 16.69
N PRO A 219 -5.89 -10.57 17.53
CA PRO A 219 -5.77 -9.24 18.09
C PRO A 219 -4.47 -9.15 18.89
N ARG A 220 -3.52 -8.32 18.43
CA ARG A 220 -2.31 -8.06 19.21
C ARG A 220 -2.74 -7.39 20.51
N LYS A 221 -2.50 -8.05 21.65
CA LYS A 221 -2.72 -7.48 22.99
C LYS A 221 -1.93 -6.17 23.07
N LYS A 222 -2.62 -5.03 22.98
CA LYS A 222 -2.02 -3.74 23.31
C LYS A 222 -1.83 -3.72 24.82
N HIS A 223 -0.60 -3.96 25.27
CA HIS A 223 -0.23 -3.66 26.64
C HIS A 223 -0.27 -2.15 26.81
N TRP A 224 -1.32 -1.65 27.44
CA TRP A 224 -1.38 -0.28 27.92
C TRP A 224 -0.45 -0.20 29.15
N LEU A 225 0.67 0.50 29.00
CA LEU A 225 1.38 1.03 30.16
C LEU A 225 0.64 2.31 30.54
N PHE A 226 -0.04 2.27 31.68
CA PHE A 226 -0.59 3.44 32.37
C PHE A 226 0.55 4.31 32.92
#